data_AF-A0A1V5TAE0-F1
#
_entry.id   AF-A0A1V5TAE0-F1
#
_cell.length_a   1.000
_cell.length_b   1.000
_cell.length_c   1.000
_cell.angle_alpha   90.00
_cell.angle_beta   90.00
_cell.angle_gamma   90.00
#
_symmetry.space_group_name_H-M   'P 1'
#
loop_
_entity.id
_entity.type
_entity.pdbx_description
1 polymer ?
#
loop_
_entity_poly.entity_id
_entity_poly.type
_entity_poly.pdbx_seq_one_letter_code
_entity_poly.pdbx_strand_id
1 'polypeptide(L)'
;MERLKRNDGALRALMAPEGYFAKSADRDGTLHGVYGAGRFGYLEGVVNADAMAFGVPDRQAAEGIYRKISEVEGIRPFGFLLTNYPELDDTYVRYAGKEHEGFFRFGDWVNGGCWATVEGRAILGYYRLGRFGDVLRSASLAMKWAREYRMDAPFSQRGENTFNPWSDRKGVSPVSVMVDNFAIPAATIRGLFEYEYTAGGLMLRPHIPDGIAFYTQREPVYWGSRRLFLSAENRGEIKAVFINGKKAGGRFRGKITLDYDALPERAHIYFSCGESAPGSCAGCPPEKPAFRPRRDLPFSDAELSRVHKRCLRLYEELETQPGSPEKACAAEALMALEACADRRALPFGPGELRPWTKEKIEAAHRLYETAALALAEGLLPCGRS
;
A
#
# COMPACT_ATOMS: atom_id res chain seq x y z
N MET A 1 31.91 -1.61 6.42
CA MET A 1 32.11 -0.46 5.51
C MET A 1 32.49 -0.87 4.08
N GLU A 2 33.38 -1.84 3.86
CA GLU A 2 33.81 -2.22 2.51
C GLU A 2 32.69 -2.77 1.61
N ARG A 3 31.80 -3.61 2.15
CA ARG A 3 30.60 -4.11 1.45
C ARG A 3 29.68 -2.98 0.98
N LEU A 4 29.47 -1.95 1.80
CA LEU A 4 28.66 -0.79 1.43
C LEU A 4 29.30 0.00 0.28
N LYS A 5 30.62 0.25 0.35
CA LYS A 5 31.35 0.90 -0.75
C LYS A 5 31.28 0.12 -2.06
N ARG A 6 31.35 -1.22 -2.00
CA ARG A 6 31.19 -2.09 -3.18
C ARG A 6 29.76 -2.02 -3.73
N ASN A 7 28.75 -2.01 -2.86
CA ASN A 7 27.35 -1.85 -3.28
C ASN A 7 27.11 -0.48 -3.92
N ASP A 8 27.62 0.61 -3.36
CA ASP A 8 27.50 1.95 -3.92
C ASP A 8 28.17 2.05 -5.30
N GLY A 9 29.36 1.45 -5.44
CA GLY A 9 30.05 1.34 -6.73
C GLY A 9 29.25 0.56 -7.76
N ALA A 10 28.66 -0.57 -7.37
CA ALA A 10 27.82 -1.39 -8.24
C ALA A 10 26.53 -0.67 -8.67
N LEU A 11 25.87 0.04 -7.75
CA LEU A 11 24.68 0.83 -8.08
C LEU A 11 25.00 1.93 -9.09
N ARG A 12 26.14 2.63 -8.92
CA ARG A 12 26.58 3.64 -9.90
C ARG A 12 26.84 3.05 -11.28
N ALA A 13 27.35 1.82 -11.36
CA ALA A 13 27.56 1.14 -12.63
C ALA A 13 26.25 0.80 -13.36
N LEU A 14 25.12 0.72 -12.64
CA LEU A 14 23.79 0.50 -13.21
C LEU A 14 23.06 1.80 -13.57
N MET A 15 23.66 2.97 -13.35
CA MET A 15 23.02 4.24 -13.67
C MET A 15 23.11 4.51 -15.18
N ALA A 16 21.95 4.61 -15.83
CA ALA A 16 21.86 5.06 -17.22
C ALA A 16 22.22 6.55 -17.33
N PRO A 17 22.74 7.02 -18.49
CA PRO A 17 23.21 8.40 -18.65
C PRO A 17 22.19 9.49 -18.33
N GLU A 18 20.89 9.21 -18.51
CA GLU A 18 19.83 10.19 -18.27
C GLU A 18 19.37 10.27 -16.80
N GLY A 19 20.03 9.53 -15.90
CA GLY A 19 19.83 9.63 -14.45
C GLY A 19 18.75 8.72 -13.89
N TYR A 20 18.59 7.51 -14.45
CA TYR A 20 17.74 6.44 -13.94
C TYR A 20 18.50 5.11 -13.91
N PHE A 21 18.04 4.13 -13.14
CA PHE A 21 18.70 2.82 -13.07
C PHE A 21 18.29 1.93 -14.25
N ALA A 22 19.28 1.32 -14.89
CA ALA A 22 19.10 0.11 -15.70
C ALA A 22 18.62 -1.04 -14.80
N LYS A 23 17.91 -2.02 -15.39
CA LYS A 23 17.41 -3.21 -14.69
C LYS A 23 18.53 -4.11 -14.19
N SER A 24 19.51 -4.37 -15.05
CA SER A 24 20.63 -5.28 -14.80
C SER A 24 21.79 -5.00 -15.75
N ALA A 25 22.89 -5.72 -15.57
CA ALA A 25 24.03 -5.71 -16.49
C ALA A 25 24.54 -7.13 -16.75
N ASP A 26 24.95 -7.40 -17.98
CA ASP A 26 25.69 -8.60 -18.34
C ASP A 26 27.12 -8.56 -17.76
N ARG A 27 27.81 -9.71 -17.79
CA ARG A 27 29.19 -9.84 -17.29
C ARG A 27 30.17 -8.90 -18.00
N ASP A 28 29.91 -8.56 -19.26
CA ASP A 28 30.71 -7.65 -20.06
C ASP A 28 30.38 -6.17 -19.83
N GLY A 29 29.40 -5.87 -18.96
CA GLY A 29 28.96 -4.53 -18.64
C GLY A 29 27.82 -4.01 -19.52
N THR A 30 27.28 -4.81 -20.45
CA THR A 30 26.11 -4.42 -21.25
C THR A 30 24.91 -4.19 -20.33
N LEU A 31 24.36 -2.97 -20.33
CA LEU A 31 23.22 -2.61 -19.50
C LEU A 31 21.90 -3.06 -20.12
N HIS A 32 21.01 -3.59 -19.29
CA HIS A 32 19.65 -3.95 -19.64
C HIS A 32 18.67 -2.91 -19.13
N GLY A 33 17.76 -2.44 -19.97
CA GLY A 33 16.81 -1.41 -19.58
C GLY A 33 17.36 0.01 -19.75
N VAL A 34 18.14 0.25 -20.81
CA VAL A 34 18.53 1.60 -21.24
C VAL A 34 17.55 2.03 -22.33
N TYR A 35 16.58 2.85 -21.95
CA TYR A 35 15.50 3.32 -22.81
C TYR A 35 16.04 3.90 -24.14
N GLY A 36 15.54 3.35 -25.25
CA GLY A 36 15.93 3.75 -26.61
C GLY A 36 17.17 3.05 -27.18
N ALA A 37 17.85 2.19 -26.42
CA ALA A 37 18.90 1.33 -26.96
C ALA A 37 18.32 0.31 -27.95
N GLY A 38 19.13 -0.12 -28.93
CA GLY A 38 18.68 -1.08 -29.96
C GLY A 38 18.40 -2.49 -29.41
N ARG A 39 19.00 -2.83 -28.27
CA ARG A 39 18.75 -4.07 -27.51
C ARG A 39 18.64 -3.69 -26.03
N PHE A 40 17.72 -4.33 -25.32
CA PHE A 40 17.38 -4.01 -23.93
C PHE A 40 16.91 -2.56 -23.78
N GLY A 41 16.25 -2.06 -24.83
CA GLY A 41 15.88 -0.66 -25.05
C GLY A 41 14.68 -0.14 -24.27
N TYR A 42 14.28 -0.84 -23.21
CA TYR A 42 13.10 -0.51 -22.41
C TYR A 42 13.45 0.30 -21.16
N LEU A 43 12.51 1.08 -20.65
CA LEU A 43 12.59 1.71 -19.34
C LEU A 43 12.03 0.71 -18.32
N GLU A 44 12.81 0.35 -17.31
CA GLU A 44 12.37 -0.53 -16.22
C GLU A 44 11.71 0.30 -15.11
N GLY A 45 10.40 0.10 -14.89
CA GLY A 45 9.64 0.79 -13.86
C GLY A 45 9.89 0.28 -12.45
N VAL A 46 10.13 -1.03 -12.28
CA VAL A 46 10.20 -1.66 -10.94
C VAL A 46 11.41 -1.16 -10.16
N VAL A 47 12.61 -1.31 -10.70
CA VAL A 47 13.87 -0.94 -10.00
C VAL A 47 13.91 0.55 -9.67
N ASN A 48 13.33 1.37 -10.55
CA ASN A 48 13.30 2.82 -10.41
C ASN A 48 12.25 3.28 -9.38
N ALA A 49 11.08 2.65 -9.34
CA ALA A 49 10.11 2.85 -8.27
C ALA A 49 10.72 2.46 -6.91
N ASP A 50 11.37 1.29 -6.82
CA ASP A 50 12.01 0.80 -5.61
C ASP A 50 13.12 1.74 -5.13
N ALA A 51 13.98 2.19 -6.04
CA ALA A 51 15.05 3.13 -5.74
C ALA A 51 14.51 4.41 -5.08
N MET A 52 13.47 5.03 -5.67
CA MET A 52 12.82 6.20 -5.07
C MET A 52 12.11 5.86 -3.75
N ALA A 53 11.45 4.70 -3.67
CA ALA A 53 10.66 4.26 -2.52
C ALA A 53 11.51 3.92 -1.28
N PHE A 54 12.77 3.57 -1.47
CA PHE A 54 13.68 3.22 -0.38
C PHE A 54 14.76 4.26 -0.14
N GLY A 55 14.75 5.37 -0.88
CA GLY A 55 15.75 6.43 -0.74
C GLY A 55 17.17 5.94 -1.04
N VAL A 56 17.30 5.01 -2.00
CA VAL A 56 18.58 4.45 -2.42
C VAL A 56 19.48 5.53 -3.05
N PRO A 57 19.01 6.30 -4.05
CA PRO A 57 19.75 7.44 -4.56
C PRO A 57 19.57 8.67 -3.67
N ASP A 58 20.45 9.65 -3.84
CA ASP A 58 20.20 10.99 -3.31
C ASP A 58 18.98 11.64 -4.00
N ARG A 59 18.57 12.80 -3.47
CA ARG A 59 17.39 13.51 -3.99
C ARG A 59 17.53 13.89 -5.46
N GLN A 60 18.71 14.29 -5.91
CA GLN A 60 18.93 14.73 -7.29
C GLN A 60 18.76 13.56 -8.26
N ALA A 61 19.34 12.40 -7.94
CA ALA A 61 19.17 11.20 -8.74
C ALA A 61 17.73 10.65 -8.66
N ALA A 62 17.05 10.75 -7.52
CA ALA A 62 15.62 10.42 -7.43
C ALA A 62 14.75 11.34 -8.32
N GLU A 63 15.06 12.64 -8.39
CA GLU A 63 14.41 13.57 -9.31
C GLU A 63 14.69 13.23 -10.78
N GLY A 64 15.91 12.77 -11.10
CA GLY A 64 16.28 12.24 -12.41
C GLY A 64 15.43 11.02 -12.83
N ILE A 65 15.30 10.05 -11.92
CA ILE A 65 14.44 8.87 -12.10
C ILE A 65 13.00 9.30 -12.38
N TYR A 66 12.44 10.13 -11.51
CA TYR A 66 11.07 10.60 -11.65
C TYR A 66 10.86 11.34 -12.97
N ARG A 67 11.78 12.23 -13.34
CA ARG A 67 11.72 12.96 -14.61
C ARG A 67 11.66 12.00 -15.78
N LYS A 68 12.54 10.98 -15.83
CA LYS A 68 12.52 10.00 -16.92
C LYS A 68 11.20 9.25 -16.99
N ILE A 69 10.67 8.79 -15.85
CA ILE A 69 9.37 8.11 -15.80
C ILE A 69 8.25 9.03 -16.30
N SER A 70 8.29 10.32 -15.97
CA SER A 70 7.28 11.29 -16.40
C SER A 70 7.40 11.70 -17.87
N GLU A 71 8.60 11.64 -18.45
CA GLU A 71 8.85 11.94 -19.88
C GLU A 71 8.40 10.81 -20.82
N VAL A 72 8.46 9.55 -20.37
CA VAL A 72 8.09 8.39 -21.19
C VAL A 72 6.59 8.13 -21.09
N GLU A 73 5.79 8.73 -21.97
CA GLU A 73 4.32 8.62 -21.98
C GLU A 73 3.82 7.16 -21.89
N GLY A 74 4.48 6.25 -22.61
CA GLY A 74 4.10 4.84 -22.68
C GLY A 74 4.30 4.03 -21.39
N ILE A 75 5.00 4.54 -20.38
CA ILE A 75 5.21 3.83 -19.10
C ILE A 75 4.03 3.98 -18.14
N ARG A 76 3.05 4.86 -18.42
CA ARG A 76 1.80 5.03 -17.65
C ARG A 76 0.56 5.29 -18.51
N PRO A 77 0.23 4.43 -19.49
CA PRO A 77 -0.83 4.71 -20.45
C PRO A 77 -2.22 4.79 -19.82
N PHE A 78 -2.43 4.11 -18.69
CA PHE A 78 -3.67 4.15 -17.91
C PHE A 78 -3.46 4.65 -16.47
N GLY A 79 -2.41 5.44 -16.25
CA GLY A 79 -2.16 6.15 -14.99
C GLY A 79 -1.22 5.44 -14.01
N PHE A 80 -1.28 4.11 -13.90
CA PHE A 80 -0.33 3.35 -13.08
C PHE A 80 0.98 3.06 -13.81
N LEU A 81 2.06 2.91 -13.04
CA LEU A 81 3.39 2.58 -13.52
C LEU A 81 3.46 1.13 -14.03
N LEU A 82 3.84 0.97 -15.31
CA LEU A 82 4.15 -0.34 -15.87
C LEU A 82 5.46 -0.89 -15.31
N THR A 83 5.59 -2.21 -15.32
CA THR A 83 6.87 -2.88 -15.00
C THR A 83 7.98 -2.46 -15.97
N ASN A 84 7.66 -2.29 -17.25
CA ASN A 84 8.57 -1.80 -18.27
C ASN A 84 7.83 -1.19 -19.48
N TYR A 85 8.53 -0.37 -20.26
CA TYR A 85 8.07 0.11 -21.56
C TYR A 85 9.25 0.54 -22.46
N PRO A 86 9.29 0.16 -23.76
CA PRO A 86 8.44 -0.81 -24.47
C PRO A 86 8.64 -2.26 -23.97
N GLU A 87 8.22 -3.25 -24.76
CA GLU A 87 8.32 -4.67 -24.40
C GLU A 87 9.75 -5.12 -24.06
N LEU A 88 9.84 -6.12 -23.20
CA LEU A 88 11.11 -6.77 -22.88
C LEU A 88 11.61 -7.55 -24.09
N ASP A 89 12.92 -7.56 -24.32
CA ASP A 89 13.59 -8.42 -25.31
C ASP A 89 14.59 -9.39 -24.63
N ASP A 90 14.63 -9.40 -23.30
CA ASP A 90 15.55 -10.16 -22.46
C ASP A 90 14.87 -11.16 -21.53
N THR A 91 13.71 -11.69 -21.95
CA THR A 91 13.03 -12.75 -21.21
C THR A 91 13.47 -14.13 -21.70
N TYR A 92 13.28 -15.16 -20.87
CA TYR A 92 13.55 -16.55 -21.28
C TYR A 92 12.72 -16.99 -22.51
N VAL A 93 11.56 -16.36 -22.76
CA VAL A 93 10.75 -16.60 -23.97
C VAL A 93 11.50 -16.09 -25.20
N ARG A 94 12.03 -14.86 -25.14
CA ARG A 94 12.81 -14.25 -26.22
C ARG A 94 14.15 -14.97 -26.42
N TYR A 95 14.83 -15.36 -25.34
CA TYR A 95 16.05 -16.17 -25.42
C TYR A 95 15.82 -17.56 -26.05
N ALA A 96 14.62 -18.11 -25.93
CA ALA A 96 14.23 -19.35 -26.62
C ALA A 96 13.83 -19.13 -28.09
N GLY A 97 13.96 -17.90 -28.62
CA GLY A 97 13.58 -17.56 -29.99
C GLY A 97 12.07 -17.56 -30.24
N LYS A 98 11.26 -17.38 -29.19
CA LYS A 98 9.80 -17.39 -29.28
C LYS A 98 9.23 -15.98 -29.12
N GLU A 99 8.07 -15.78 -29.73
CA GLU A 99 7.23 -14.60 -29.49
C GLU A 99 6.57 -14.68 -28.12
N HIS A 100 6.27 -13.51 -27.56
CA HIS A 100 5.52 -13.42 -26.32
C HIS A 100 4.04 -13.69 -26.55
N GLU A 101 3.52 -14.73 -25.90
CA GLU A 101 2.12 -15.12 -25.98
C GLU A 101 1.48 -15.27 -24.60
N GLY A 102 0.15 -15.33 -24.57
CA GLY A 102 -0.61 -15.50 -23.34
C GLY A 102 -0.30 -14.38 -22.34
N PHE A 103 0.05 -14.75 -21.11
CA PHE A 103 0.36 -13.79 -20.04
C PHE A 103 1.78 -13.21 -20.10
N PHE A 104 2.60 -13.61 -21.09
CA PHE A 104 3.90 -12.98 -21.38
C PHE A 104 3.80 -11.86 -22.41
N ARG A 105 2.67 -11.75 -23.12
CA ARG A 105 2.45 -10.70 -24.11
C ARG A 105 2.66 -9.32 -23.48
N PHE A 106 3.13 -8.38 -24.28
CA PHE A 106 3.31 -7.02 -23.80
C PHE A 106 1.99 -6.42 -23.30
N GLY A 107 2.03 -5.81 -22.13
CA GLY A 107 0.88 -5.30 -21.40
C GLY A 107 0.41 -6.19 -20.26
N ASP A 108 0.94 -7.40 -20.12
CA ASP A 108 0.52 -8.36 -19.10
C ASP A 108 1.69 -8.83 -18.22
N TRP A 109 1.36 -9.19 -16.98
CA TRP A 109 2.28 -9.70 -15.97
C TRP A 109 3.59 -8.91 -15.84
N VAL A 110 4.73 -9.56 -16.10
CA VAL A 110 6.09 -9.02 -16.01
C VAL A 110 6.48 -8.15 -17.20
N ASN A 111 5.77 -8.25 -18.34
CA ASN A 111 6.13 -7.59 -19.58
C ASN A 111 5.15 -6.46 -19.87
N GLY A 112 5.36 -5.29 -19.29
CA GLY A 112 4.50 -4.12 -19.44
C GLY A 112 3.14 -4.23 -18.73
N GLY A 113 2.98 -5.20 -17.82
CA GLY A 113 1.84 -5.24 -16.90
C GLY A 113 1.99 -4.20 -15.78
N CYS A 114 0.94 -4.03 -14.97
CA CYS A 114 0.98 -3.13 -13.82
C CYS A 114 0.76 -3.91 -12.51
N TRP A 115 1.66 -3.72 -11.55
CA TRP A 115 1.59 -4.38 -10.25
C TRP A 115 1.29 -3.33 -9.19
N ALA A 116 0.21 -3.51 -8.43
CA ALA A 116 -0.16 -2.57 -7.38
C ALA A 116 0.93 -2.38 -6.33
N THR A 117 1.75 -3.41 -6.10
CA THR A 117 2.90 -3.32 -5.20
C THR A 117 3.99 -2.39 -5.73
N VAL A 118 4.21 -2.37 -7.06
CA VAL A 118 5.13 -1.43 -7.73
C VAL A 118 4.57 -0.01 -7.64
N GLU A 119 3.29 0.17 -7.92
CA GLU A 119 2.63 1.49 -7.80
C GLU A 119 2.67 1.99 -6.35
N GLY A 120 2.44 1.12 -5.36
CA GLY A 120 2.57 1.46 -3.94
C GLY A 120 3.96 1.98 -3.59
N ARG A 121 5.03 1.36 -4.12
CA ARG A 121 6.40 1.85 -3.95
C ARG A 121 6.62 3.18 -4.69
N ALA A 122 6.10 3.30 -5.91
CA ALA A 122 6.17 4.55 -6.67
C ALA A 122 5.50 5.72 -5.92
N ILE A 123 4.33 5.49 -5.29
CA ILE A 123 3.65 6.46 -4.41
C ILE A 123 4.56 6.93 -3.27
N LEU A 124 5.28 6.03 -2.59
CA LEU A 124 6.24 6.42 -1.55
C LEU A 124 7.38 7.28 -2.12
N GLY A 125 7.83 6.99 -3.34
CA GLY A 125 8.77 7.84 -4.07
C GLY A 125 8.20 9.23 -4.39
N TYR A 126 6.95 9.30 -4.86
CA TYR A 126 6.28 10.56 -5.17
C TYR A 126 6.13 11.45 -3.94
N TYR A 127 5.79 10.88 -2.78
CA TYR A 127 5.74 11.61 -1.51
C TYR A 127 7.09 12.29 -1.19
N ARG A 128 8.21 11.55 -1.27
CA ARG A 128 9.55 12.11 -1.02
C ARG A 128 9.91 13.27 -1.94
N LEU A 129 9.42 13.23 -3.17
CA LEU A 129 9.69 14.24 -4.19
C LEU A 129 8.63 15.36 -4.23
N GLY A 130 7.62 15.32 -3.36
CA GLY A 130 6.53 16.31 -3.34
C GLY A 130 5.58 16.20 -4.55
N ARG A 131 5.53 15.04 -5.22
CA ARG A 131 4.68 14.79 -6.40
C ARG A 131 3.28 14.33 -5.99
N PHE A 132 2.62 15.11 -5.15
CA PHE A 132 1.33 14.74 -4.55
C PHE A 132 0.18 14.58 -5.55
N GLY A 133 0.26 15.28 -6.69
CA GLY A 133 -0.69 15.08 -7.79
C GLY A 133 -0.66 13.65 -8.33
N ASP A 134 0.52 13.03 -8.40
CA ASP A 134 0.67 11.65 -8.86
C ASP A 134 0.11 10.67 -7.84
N VAL A 135 0.36 10.92 -6.54
CA VAL A 135 -0.25 10.14 -5.46
C VAL A 135 -1.77 10.16 -5.55
N LEU A 136 -2.37 11.34 -5.72
CA LEU A 136 -3.82 11.50 -5.79
C LEU A 136 -4.41 10.77 -7.00
N ARG A 137 -3.74 10.83 -8.17
CA ARG A 137 -4.17 10.09 -9.36
C ARG A 137 -4.18 8.59 -9.10
N SER A 138 -3.09 8.03 -8.56
CA SER A 138 -3.00 6.59 -8.28
C SER A 138 -4.03 6.13 -7.25
N ALA A 139 -4.20 6.88 -6.15
CA ALA A 139 -5.21 6.59 -5.14
C ALA A 139 -6.63 6.65 -5.70
N SER A 140 -6.93 7.67 -6.52
CA SER A 140 -8.26 7.86 -7.11
C SER A 140 -8.59 6.76 -8.11
N LEU A 141 -7.63 6.34 -8.93
CA LEU A 141 -7.79 5.23 -9.86
C LEU A 141 -8.01 3.91 -9.11
N ALA A 142 -7.21 3.61 -8.08
CA ALA A 142 -7.40 2.42 -7.24
C ALA A 142 -8.78 2.40 -6.57
N MET A 143 -9.27 3.54 -6.08
CA MET A 143 -10.61 3.65 -5.51
C MET A 143 -11.73 3.44 -6.55
N LYS A 144 -11.51 3.81 -7.82
CA LYS A 144 -12.45 3.50 -8.91
C LYS A 144 -12.56 1.99 -9.09
N TRP A 145 -11.43 1.28 -9.18
CA TRP A 145 -11.37 -0.18 -9.29
C TRP A 145 -11.97 -0.91 -8.08
N ALA A 146 -11.67 -0.44 -6.87
CA ALA A 146 -12.20 -1.00 -5.62
C ALA A 146 -13.73 -0.92 -5.54
N ARG A 147 -14.33 0.21 -5.96
CA ARG A 147 -15.79 0.39 -6.00
C ARG A 147 -16.50 -0.60 -6.93
N GLU A 148 -15.79 -1.18 -7.88
CA GLU A 148 -16.32 -2.15 -8.84
C GLU A 148 -15.95 -3.60 -8.53
N TYR A 149 -15.35 -3.88 -7.36
CA TYR A 149 -14.85 -5.21 -6.95
C TYR A 149 -13.85 -5.80 -7.94
N ARG A 150 -13.01 -4.91 -8.48
CA ARG A 150 -11.97 -5.24 -9.44
C ARG A 150 -10.61 -4.99 -8.80
N MET A 151 -10.36 -5.78 -7.76
CA MET A 151 -9.12 -5.79 -7.01
C MET A 151 -8.29 -7.02 -7.42
N ASP A 152 -8.39 -7.43 -8.69
CA ASP A 152 -7.47 -8.38 -9.30
C ASP A 152 -6.10 -7.74 -9.57
N ALA A 153 -5.05 -8.48 -9.29
CA ALA A 153 -3.67 -8.13 -9.60
C ALA A 153 -2.99 -9.34 -10.25
N PRO A 154 -2.00 -9.13 -11.12
CA PRO A 154 -1.59 -7.84 -11.70
C PRO A 154 -2.66 -7.25 -12.63
N PHE A 155 -2.65 -5.94 -12.82
CA PHE A 155 -3.47 -5.27 -13.82
C PHE A 155 -2.93 -5.57 -15.22
N SER A 156 -3.82 -6.03 -16.10
CA SER A 156 -3.50 -6.46 -17.46
C SER A 156 -3.67 -5.33 -18.47
N GLN A 157 -3.25 -5.55 -19.71
CA GLN A 157 -3.41 -4.62 -20.83
C GLN A 157 -2.81 -3.24 -20.55
N ARG A 158 -1.60 -3.21 -19.99
CA ARG A 158 -0.88 -1.98 -19.60
C ARG A 158 -1.62 -1.17 -18.53
N GLY A 159 -2.42 -1.82 -17.69
CA GLY A 159 -3.18 -1.18 -16.62
C GLY A 159 -4.63 -0.82 -16.98
N GLU A 160 -5.07 -1.01 -18.23
CA GLU A 160 -6.48 -0.82 -18.61
C GLU A 160 -7.40 -1.83 -17.91
N ASN A 161 -6.94 -3.08 -17.80
CA ASN A 161 -7.55 -4.16 -17.04
C ASN A 161 -9.05 -4.43 -17.36
N THR A 162 -9.45 -4.23 -18.62
CA THR A 162 -10.79 -4.57 -19.15
C THR A 162 -10.99 -6.08 -19.22
N PHE A 163 -9.92 -6.85 -19.37
CA PHE A 163 -9.85 -8.31 -19.24
C PHE A 163 -8.57 -8.71 -18.49
N ASN A 164 -8.72 -9.55 -17.47
CA ASN A 164 -7.64 -10.07 -16.64
C ASN A 164 -7.54 -11.60 -16.86
N PRO A 165 -6.44 -12.10 -17.44
CA PRO A 165 -6.30 -13.50 -17.76
C PRO A 165 -6.18 -14.39 -16.51
N TRP A 166 -6.01 -13.88 -15.30
CA TRP A 166 -6.05 -14.69 -14.07
C TRP A 166 -7.45 -14.74 -13.46
N SER A 167 -8.22 -13.66 -13.57
CA SER A 167 -9.50 -13.52 -12.88
C SER A 167 -10.72 -13.76 -13.77
N ASP A 168 -10.59 -13.70 -15.10
CA ASP A 168 -11.73 -13.77 -16.02
C ASP A 168 -11.77 -15.04 -16.87
N ARG A 169 -11.00 -16.06 -16.49
CA ARG A 169 -11.09 -17.38 -17.13
C ARG A 169 -12.36 -18.09 -16.68
N LYS A 170 -12.91 -18.94 -17.55
CA LYS A 170 -14.04 -19.82 -17.19
C LYS A 170 -13.69 -20.62 -15.94
N GLY A 171 -14.62 -20.66 -14.98
CA GLY A 171 -14.45 -21.36 -13.71
C GLY A 171 -13.80 -20.51 -12.60
N VAL A 172 -13.44 -19.25 -12.87
CA VAL A 172 -12.99 -18.30 -11.86
C VAL A 172 -14.16 -17.38 -11.46
N SER A 173 -14.18 -16.96 -10.19
CA SER A 173 -15.16 -16.00 -9.68
C SER A 173 -15.08 -14.67 -10.47
N PRO A 174 -16.21 -14.07 -10.87
CA PRO A 174 -16.24 -12.78 -11.59
C PRO A 174 -15.87 -11.58 -10.69
N VAL A 175 -15.58 -11.82 -9.42
CA VAL A 175 -14.95 -10.87 -8.49
C VAL A 175 -13.65 -11.46 -7.97
N SER A 176 -12.65 -10.60 -7.78
CA SER A 176 -11.32 -10.99 -7.32
C SER A 176 -10.75 -9.92 -6.42
N VAL A 177 -10.12 -10.36 -5.33
CA VAL A 177 -9.40 -9.53 -4.37
C VAL A 177 -8.04 -10.16 -4.13
N MET A 178 -7.01 -9.52 -4.68
CA MET A 178 -5.61 -9.88 -4.47
C MET A 178 -5.01 -8.95 -3.43
N VAL A 179 -4.29 -9.52 -2.46
CA VAL A 179 -3.69 -8.77 -1.34
C VAL A 179 -2.77 -7.64 -1.82
N ASP A 180 -2.09 -7.86 -2.94
CA ASP A 180 -1.21 -6.90 -3.62
C ASP A 180 -1.90 -5.55 -3.88
N ASN A 181 -3.20 -5.54 -4.17
CA ASN A 181 -3.95 -4.31 -4.45
C ASN A 181 -4.13 -3.40 -3.23
N PHE A 182 -3.91 -3.90 -2.01
CA PHE A 182 -3.87 -3.05 -0.82
C PHE A 182 -2.59 -2.22 -0.69
N ALA A 183 -1.56 -2.48 -1.50
CA ALA A 183 -0.33 -1.69 -1.48
C ALA A 183 -0.56 -0.22 -1.82
N ILE A 184 -1.46 0.09 -2.79
CA ILE A 184 -1.76 1.47 -3.19
C ILE A 184 -2.43 2.27 -2.06
N PRO A 185 -3.58 1.83 -1.47
CA PRO A 185 -4.19 2.58 -0.36
C PRO A 185 -3.28 2.60 0.87
N ALA A 186 -2.55 1.52 1.16
CA ALA A 186 -1.59 1.50 2.26
C ALA A 186 -0.50 2.56 2.06
N ALA A 187 0.15 2.61 0.89
CA ALA A 187 1.19 3.60 0.57
C ALA A 187 0.65 5.03 0.54
N THR A 188 -0.60 5.23 0.11
CA THR A 188 -1.25 6.55 0.10
C THR A 188 -1.36 7.11 1.52
N ILE A 189 -1.80 6.31 2.50
CA ILE A 189 -1.90 6.78 3.89
C ILE A 189 -0.50 6.83 4.54
N ARG A 190 0.27 5.75 4.38
CA ARG A 190 1.58 5.57 5.00
C ARG A 190 2.63 6.56 4.46
N GLY A 191 2.45 7.09 3.26
CA GLY A 191 3.38 8.04 2.64
C GLY A 191 3.29 9.46 3.18
N LEU A 192 2.19 9.82 3.88
CA LEU A 192 2.05 11.11 4.57
C LEU A 192 3.18 11.37 5.58
N PHE A 193 3.77 10.30 6.11
CA PHE A 193 4.98 10.36 6.91
C PHE A 193 5.99 9.35 6.37
N GLU A 194 7.23 9.77 6.18
CA GLU A 194 8.33 8.86 5.93
C GLU A 194 8.93 8.39 7.25
N TYR A 195 9.28 7.10 7.30
CA TYR A 195 9.83 6.44 8.47
C TYR A 195 11.08 5.73 8.00
N GLU A 196 12.21 6.12 8.58
CA GLU A 196 13.52 5.55 8.29
C GLU A 196 14.02 4.92 9.58
N TYR A 197 14.03 3.60 9.62
CA TYR A 197 14.51 2.82 10.75
C TYR A 197 16.03 2.71 10.66
N THR A 198 16.70 3.16 11.71
CA THR A 198 18.17 3.11 11.81
C THR A 198 18.57 2.37 13.08
N ALA A 199 19.85 1.97 13.17
CA ALA A 199 20.37 1.41 14.40
C ALA A 199 20.30 2.38 15.60
N GLY A 200 20.25 3.69 15.34
CA GLY A 200 20.21 4.73 16.37
C GLY A 200 18.82 5.27 16.69
N GLY A 201 17.76 4.76 16.06
CA GLY A 201 16.40 5.21 16.30
C GLY A 201 15.54 5.30 15.04
N LEU A 202 14.37 5.91 15.20
CA LEU A 202 13.39 6.11 14.14
C LEU A 202 13.40 7.56 13.68
N MET A 203 13.71 7.80 12.41
CA MET A 203 13.60 9.12 11.82
C MET A 203 12.26 9.30 11.10
N LEU A 204 11.60 10.42 11.37
CA LEU A 204 10.31 10.78 10.80
C LEU A 204 10.40 12.06 9.96
N ARG A 205 9.75 12.05 8.80
CA ARG A 205 9.57 13.24 7.94
C ARG A 205 8.10 13.37 7.51
N PRO A 206 7.45 14.52 7.71
CA PRO A 206 6.11 14.75 7.18
C PRO A 206 6.16 15.09 5.68
N HIS A 207 5.28 14.47 4.89
CA HIS A 207 5.09 14.73 3.46
C HIS A 207 3.61 15.05 3.20
N ILE A 208 3.08 16.05 3.90
CA ILE A 208 1.66 16.39 3.87
C ILE A 208 1.35 17.20 2.59
N PRO A 209 0.43 16.75 1.72
CA PRO A 209 0.01 17.51 0.55
C PRO A 209 -0.59 18.86 0.91
N ASP A 210 -0.32 19.89 0.11
CA ASP A 210 -0.75 21.29 0.35
C ASP A 210 -2.27 21.45 0.55
N GLY A 211 -3.09 20.57 -0.05
CA GLY A 211 -4.54 20.58 0.12
C GLY A 211 -5.03 20.10 1.50
N ILE A 212 -4.16 19.51 2.33
CA ILE A 212 -4.47 19.05 3.67
C ILE A 212 -3.90 20.08 4.65
N ALA A 213 -4.74 20.96 5.20
CA ALA A 213 -4.29 22.00 6.14
C ALA A 213 -3.86 21.45 7.51
N PHE A 214 -4.45 20.32 7.92
CA PHE A 214 -4.16 19.65 9.18
C PHE A 214 -4.46 18.16 9.07
N TYR A 215 -3.59 17.32 9.63
CA TYR A 215 -3.75 15.87 9.67
C TYR A 215 -3.56 15.34 11.10
N THR A 216 -4.39 14.36 11.48
CA THR A 216 -4.21 13.56 12.69
C THR A 216 -4.46 12.10 12.40
N GLN A 217 -3.46 11.27 12.68
CA GLN A 217 -3.57 9.81 12.69
C GLN A 217 -4.16 9.37 14.03
N ARG A 218 -5.31 8.69 13.99
CA ARG A 218 -5.99 8.17 15.19
C ARG A 218 -5.65 6.71 15.51
N GLU A 219 -5.07 6.01 14.54
CA GLU A 219 -4.47 4.70 14.72
C GLU A 219 -2.96 4.86 14.92
N PRO A 220 -2.33 4.19 15.90
CA PRO A 220 -0.91 4.33 16.12
C PRO A 220 -0.09 3.59 15.06
N VAL A 221 1.09 4.12 14.75
CA VAL A 221 2.17 3.29 14.19
C VAL A 221 2.91 2.62 15.33
N TYR A 222 3.13 1.32 15.19
CA TYR A 222 3.88 0.53 16.15
C TYR A 222 5.37 0.59 15.83
N TRP A 223 6.18 0.95 16.83
CA TRP A 223 7.64 0.79 16.82
C TRP A 223 8.02 0.00 18.06
N GLY A 224 8.23 -1.31 17.91
CA GLY A 224 8.31 -2.23 19.04
C GLY A 224 7.03 -2.18 19.88
N SER A 225 7.17 -1.96 21.19
CA SER A 225 6.03 -1.76 22.08
C SER A 225 5.50 -0.32 22.11
N ARG A 226 6.18 0.63 21.45
CA ARG A 226 5.78 2.05 21.43
C ARG A 226 4.69 2.29 20.41
N ARG A 227 3.68 3.07 20.80
CA ARG A 227 2.55 3.50 19.96
C ARG A 227 2.74 4.97 19.60
N LEU A 228 2.94 5.23 18.32
CA LEU A 228 3.21 6.56 17.79
C LEU A 228 1.96 7.12 17.11
N PHE A 229 1.44 8.22 17.63
CA PHE A 229 0.36 9.00 17.01
C PHE A 229 0.97 10.19 16.33
N LEU A 230 0.63 10.43 15.06
CA LEU A 230 1.21 11.49 14.27
C LEU A 230 0.16 12.55 13.92
N SER A 231 0.51 13.81 14.15
CA SER A 231 -0.27 14.95 13.69
C SER A 231 0.63 15.98 13.03
N ALA A 232 0.11 16.68 12.04
CA ALA A 232 0.85 17.74 11.36
C ALA A 232 -0.06 18.89 10.97
N GLU A 233 0.39 20.11 11.26
CA GLU A 233 -0.08 21.32 10.59
C GLU A 233 0.63 21.47 9.24
N ASN A 234 -0.08 22.00 8.26
CA ASN A 234 0.46 22.20 6.92
C ASN A 234 -0.03 23.53 6.33
N ARG A 235 0.12 24.61 7.11
CA ARG A 235 -0.24 25.98 6.70
C ARG A 235 1.01 26.86 6.50
N GLY A 236 2.18 26.24 6.39
CA GLY A 236 3.47 26.91 6.28
C GLY A 236 4.62 25.99 6.71
N GLU A 237 5.82 26.55 6.80
CA GLU A 237 7.01 25.83 7.27
C GLU A 237 6.80 25.28 8.71
N ILE A 238 7.14 24.01 8.91
CA ILE A 238 7.15 23.39 10.24
C ILE A 238 8.34 23.95 11.04
N LYS A 239 8.05 24.62 12.15
CA LYS A 239 9.04 25.29 13.01
C LYS A 239 9.41 24.47 14.23
N ALA A 240 8.50 23.65 14.72
CA ALA A 240 8.71 22.87 15.94
C ALA A 240 8.05 21.49 15.83
N VAL A 241 8.61 20.56 16.60
CA VAL A 241 8.00 19.25 16.83
C VAL A 241 7.78 19.10 18.33
N PHE A 242 6.61 18.58 18.71
CA PHE A 242 6.26 18.32 20.10
C PHE A 242 6.02 16.82 20.31
N ILE A 243 6.43 16.31 21.46
CA ILE A 243 6.19 14.95 21.91
C ILE A 243 5.36 15.05 23.19
N ASN A 244 4.08 14.66 23.14
CA ASN A 244 3.12 14.82 24.24
C ASN A 244 3.13 16.25 24.82
N GLY A 245 3.05 17.25 23.94
CA GLY A 245 3.03 18.68 24.31
C GLY A 245 4.37 19.29 24.69
N LYS A 246 5.42 18.48 24.88
CA LYS A 246 6.77 18.98 25.18
C LYS A 246 7.55 19.19 23.89
N LYS A 247 8.16 20.36 23.71
CA LYS A 247 8.97 20.65 22.53
C LYS A 247 10.14 19.68 22.47
N ALA A 248 10.29 18.98 21.35
CA ALA A 248 11.41 18.09 21.12
C ALA A 248 12.72 18.90 21.03
N GLY A 249 13.80 18.33 21.57
CA GLY A 249 15.12 18.93 21.47
C GLY A 249 15.68 18.88 20.04
N GLY A 250 16.62 19.79 19.74
CA GLY A 250 17.30 19.85 18.45
C GLY A 250 16.59 20.72 17.40
N ARG A 251 17.29 21.00 16.29
CA ARG A 251 16.74 21.78 15.18
C ARG A 251 16.03 20.86 14.20
N PHE A 252 14.74 21.09 13.97
CA PHE A 252 14.02 20.45 12.89
C PHE A 252 14.59 20.93 11.54
N ARG A 253 15.02 19.99 10.70
CA ARG A 253 15.49 20.27 9.32
C ARG A 253 14.71 19.40 8.33
N GLY A 254 13.39 19.49 8.38
CA GLY A 254 12.49 18.62 7.63
C GLY A 254 12.37 17.19 8.18
N LYS A 255 13.04 16.89 9.30
CA LYS A 255 13.04 15.57 9.94
C LYS A 255 13.28 15.68 11.45
N ILE A 256 12.77 14.70 12.19
CA ILE A 256 13.09 14.46 13.60
C ILE A 256 13.60 13.03 13.78
N THR A 257 14.59 12.83 14.66
CA THR A 257 15.03 11.49 15.08
C THR A 257 14.48 11.20 16.47
N LEU A 258 13.81 10.06 16.61
CA LEU A 258 13.24 9.58 17.84
C LEU A 258 14.12 8.49 18.42
N ASP A 259 14.45 8.61 19.70
CA ASP A 259 15.15 7.60 20.49
C ASP A 259 14.13 6.68 21.16
N TYR A 260 14.31 5.37 21.01
CA TYR A 260 13.39 4.36 21.51
C TYR A 260 13.26 4.37 23.03
N ASP A 261 14.38 4.58 23.73
CA ASP A 261 14.46 4.51 25.18
C ASP A 261 13.91 5.78 25.83
N ALA A 262 14.05 6.92 25.14
CA ALA A 262 13.51 8.19 25.59
C ALA A 262 12.01 8.37 25.30
N LEU A 263 11.42 7.54 24.43
CA LEU A 263 10.01 7.64 24.08
C LEU A 263 9.11 7.01 25.15
N PRO A 264 8.01 7.68 25.55
CA PRO A 264 6.95 7.05 26.34
C PRO A 264 6.27 5.93 25.53
N GLU A 265 5.59 5.01 26.23
CA GLU A 265 4.82 3.94 25.59
C GLU A 265 3.81 4.45 24.56
N ARG A 266 3.18 5.60 24.86
CA ARG A 266 2.27 6.31 23.95
C ARG A 266 2.84 7.70 23.69
N ALA A 267 3.18 7.97 22.43
CA ALA A 267 3.79 9.21 22.02
C ALA A 267 2.96 9.89 20.92
N HIS A 268 2.48 11.10 21.20
CA HIS A 268 1.93 11.99 20.19
C HIS A 268 3.03 12.87 19.64
N ILE A 269 3.43 12.60 18.40
CA ILE A 269 4.40 13.39 17.65
C ILE A 269 3.61 14.41 16.83
N TYR A 270 3.75 15.68 17.20
CA TYR A 270 3.03 16.79 16.58
C TYR A 270 4.00 17.71 15.85
N PHE A 271 3.85 17.81 14.52
CA PHE A 271 4.60 18.74 13.68
C PHE A 271 3.83 20.07 13.56
N SER A 272 4.40 21.17 14.04
CA SER A 272 3.72 22.48 14.10
C SER A 272 4.39 23.53 13.22
N CYS A 273 3.57 24.38 12.61
CA CYS A 273 4.00 25.61 11.96
C CYS A 273 4.30 26.75 12.97
N GLY A 274 3.94 26.56 14.24
CA GLY A 274 4.17 27.49 15.35
C GLY A 274 5.33 27.08 16.27
N GLU A 275 5.76 28.00 17.13
CA GLU A 275 6.83 27.79 18.13
C GLU A 275 6.30 27.23 19.47
N SER A 276 4.98 27.32 19.68
CA SER A 276 4.28 26.95 20.91
C SER A 276 3.41 25.72 20.71
N ALA A 277 3.32 24.87 21.73
CA ALA A 277 2.49 23.68 21.70
C ALA A 277 0.99 24.07 21.65
N PRO A 278 0.21 23.61 20.66
CA PRO A 278 -1.23 23.76 20.71
C PRO A 278 -1.81 22.90 21.86
N GLY A 279 -2.86 23.38 22.52
CA GLY A 279 -3.49 22.64 23.64
C GLY A 279 -3.94 21.21 23.25
N SER A 280 -4.22 20.97 21.98
CA SER A 280 -4.59 19.67 21.41
C SER A 280 -3.45 18.65 21.29
N CYS A 281 -2.19 19.03 21.54
CA CYS A 281 -1.04 18.12 21.46
C CYS A 281 -0.52 17.62 22.82
N ALA A 282 -1.19 17.99 23.92
CA ALA A 282 -0.79 17.56 25.28
C ALA A 282 -1.03 16.07 25.56
N GLY A 283 -1.85 15.39 24.74
CA GLY A 283 -2.16 13.97 24.89
C GLY A 283 -2.37 13.28 23.54
N CYS A 284 -2.24 11.96 23.52
CA CYS A 284 -2.50 11.18 22.32
C CYS A 284 -3.96 11.35 21.85
N PRO A 285 -4.21 11.42 20.54
CA PRO A 285 -5.55 11.33 19.98
C PRO A 285 -6.31 10.14 20.58
N PRO A 286 -7.65 10.25 20.76
CA PRO A 286 -8.43 9.13 21.23
C PRO A 286 -8.27 7.98 20.23
N GLU A 287 -7.83 6.83 20.75
CA GLU A 287 -7.79 5.59 19.98
C GLU A 287 -9.21 5.22 19.54
N LYS A 288 -9.30 4.49 18.43
CA LYS A 288 -10.57 3.90 18.01
C LYS A 288 -11.15 3.11 19.20
N PRO A 289 -12.43 3.30 19.55
CA PRO A 289 -13.05 2.55 20.62
C PRO A 289 -12.87 1.04 20.39
N ALA A 290 -12.68 0.28 21.47
CA ALA A 290 -12.66 -1.17 21.40
C ALA A 290 -13.91 -1.67 20.65
N PHE A 291 -13.71 -2.64 19.78
CA PHE A 291 -14.80 -3.25 19.02
C PHE A 291 -15.88 -3.76 19.98
N ARG A 292 -17.14 -3.50 19.64
CA ARG A 292 -18.31 -4.00 20.36
C ARG A 292 -19.19 -4.73 19.37
N PRO A 293 -19.32 -6.06 19.46
CA PRO A 293 -20.10 -6.81 18.49
C PRO A 293 -21.58 -6.48 18.60
N ARG A 294 -22.26 -6.41 17.46
CA ARG A 294 -23.72 -6.37 17.37
C ARG A 294 -24.28 -7.73 17.73
N ARG A 295 -25.33 -7.74 18.57
CA ARG A 295 -25.99 -8.99 18.98
C ARG A 295 -26.93 -9.53 17.90
N ASP A 296 -27.60 -8.61 17.22
CA ASP A 296 -28.59 -8.91 16.21
C ASP A 296 -28.12 -8.39 14.85
N LEU A 297 -28.04 -9.30 13.88
CA LEU A 297 -27.66 -9.00 12.51
C LEU A 297 -28.70 -9.59 11.54
N PRO A 298 -29.04 -8.89 10.46
CA PRO A 298 -30.07 -9.30 9.51
C PRO A 298 -29.55 -10.35 8.52
N PHE A 299 -29.04 -11.48 9.02
CA PHE A 299 -28.65 -12.58 8.15
C PHE A 299 -29.89 -13.29 7.60
N SER A 300 -29.97 -13.40 6.27
CA SER A 300 -30.92 -14.29 5.60
C SER A 300 -30.49 -15.77 5.66
N ASP A 301 -29.19 -16.01 5.87
CA ASP A 301 -28.59 -17.33 5.91
C ASP A 301 -28.53 -17.88 7.35
N ALA A 302 -29.06 -19.09 7.55
CA ALA A 302 -29.15 -19.72 8.86
C ALA A 302 -27.77 -20.13 9.43
N GLU A 303 -26.82 -20.47 8.56
CA GLU A 303 -25.47 -20.80 8.96
C GLU A 303 -24.71 -19.57 9.44
N LEU A 304 -24.76 -18.45 8.72
CA LEU A 304 -24.16 -17.18 9.17
C LEU A 304 -24.73 -16.75 10.53
N SER A 305 -26.06 -16.85 10.72
CA SER A 305 -26.70 -16.56 12.00
C SER A 305 -26.20 -17.47 13.13
N ARG A 306 -26.06 -18.77 12.86
CA ARG A 306 -25.56 -19.77 13.81
C ARG A 306 -24.11 -19.51 14.18
N VAL A 307 -23.24 -19.25 13.19
CA VAL A 307 -21.81 -18.99 13.37
C VAL A 307 -21.61 -17.69 14.16
N HIS A 308 -22.34 -16.62 13.80
CA HIS A 308 -22.32 -15.37 14.54
C HIS A 308 -22.65 -15.55 16.02
N LYS A 309 -23.72 -16.27 16.35
CA LYS A 309 -24.07 -16.57 17.76
C LYS A 309 -22.97 -17.33 18.49
N ARG A 310 -22.26 -18.24 17.81
CA ARG A 310 -21.15 -18.99 18.41
C ARG A 310 -19.94 -18.08 18.66
N CYS A 311 -19.55 -17.27 17.67
CA CYS A 311 -18.46 -16.30 17.82
C CYS A 311 -18.76 -15.28 18.91
N LEU A 312 -20.02 -14.81 19.00
CA LEU A 312 -20.46 -13.87 20.02
C LEU A 312 -20.34 -14.48 21.42
N ARG A 313 -20.80 -15.72 21.63
CA ARG A 313 -20.64 -16.41 22.91
C ARG A 313 -19.17 -16.56 23.30
N LEU A 314 -18.32 -16.98 22.36
CA LEU A 314 -16.89 -17.12 22.62
C LEU A 314 -16.26 -15.77 22.97
N TYR A 315 -16.60 -14.69 22.25
CA TYR A 315 -16.14 -13.34 22.55
C TYR A 315 -16.56 -12.89 23.95
N GLU A 316 -17.81 -13.15 24.35
CA GLU A 316 -18.35 -12.84 25.67
C GLU A 316 -17.69 -13.68 26.79
N GLU A 317 -17.44 -14.97 26.56
CA GLU A 317 -16.69 -15.84 27.50
C GLU A 317 -15.26 -15.33 27.73
N LEU A 318 -14.64 -14.79 26.69
CA LEU A 318 -13.29 -14.22 26.73
C LEU A 318 -13.26 -12.79 27.29
N GLU A 319 -14.38 -12.22 27.76
CA GLU A 319 -14.38 -10.88 28.41
C GLU A 319 -13.46 -10.82 29.63
N THR A 320 -13.29 -11.94 30.33
CA THR A 320 -12.37 -12.07 31.47
C THR A 320 -10.88 -12.06 31.07
N GLN A 321 -10.58 -12.17 29.77
CA GLN A 321 -9.22 -12.22 29.20
C GLN A 321 -9.07 -11.19 28.06
N PRO A 322 -9.22 -9.88 28.32
CA PRO A 322 -9.37 -8.86 27.29
C PRO A 322 -8.16 -8.68 26.35
N GLY A 323 -6.98 -9.17 26.73
CA GLY A 323 -5.75 -9.10 25.94
C GLY A 323 -5.34 -10.41 25.28
N SER A 324 -6.17 -11.47 25.33
CA SER A 324 -5.80 -12.75 24.74
C SER A 324 -5.84 -12.69 23.20
N PRO A 325 -4.90 -13.36 22.51
CA PRO A 325 -4.96 -13.52 21.06
C PRO A 325 -6.29 -14.09 20.58
N GLU A 326 -6.88 -15.01 21.34
CA GLU A 326 -8.17 -15.63 21.04
C GLU A 326 -9.31 -14.62 21.04
N LYS A 327 -9.32 -13.65 21.97
CA LYS A 327 -10.35 -12.60 21.99
C LYS A 327 -10.19 -11.66 20.80
N ALA A 328 -8.96 -11.34 20.43
CA ALA A 328 -8.68 -10.55 19.23
C ALA A 328 -9.16 -11.28 17.96
N CYS A 329 -8.87 -12.58 17.82
CA CYS A 329 -9.37 -13.39 16.71
C CYS A 329 -10.91 -13.48 16.70
N ALA A 330 -11.55 -13.59 17.86
CA ALA A 330 -13.01 -13.55 17.97
C ALA A 330 -13.61 -12.22 17.52
N ALA A 331 -12.97 -11.10 17.89
CA ALA A 331 -13.35 -9.77 17.43
C ALA A 331 -13.23 -9.64 15.90
N GLU A 332 -12.14 -10.10 15.31
CA GLU A 332 -11.93 -10.08 13.84
C GLU A 332 -12.98 -10.92 13.09
N ALA A 333 -13.29 -12.13 13.59
CA ALA A 333 -14.34 -12.97 13.01
C ALA A 333 -15.72 -12.29 13.07
N LEU A 334 -16.06 -11.67 14.21
CA LEU A 334 -17.30 -10.91 14.36
C LEU A 334 -17.35 -9.68 13.46
N MET A 335 -16.25 -8.94 13.33
CA MET A 335 -16.14 -7.82 12.39
C MET A 335 -16.36 -8.26 10.93
N ALA A 336 -15.83 -9.42 10.52
CA ALA A 336 -16.05 -9.96 9.19
C ALA A 336 -17.51 -10.37 8.95
N LEU A 337 -18.16 -11.00 9.94
CA LEU A 337 -19.58 -11.36 9.88
C LEU A 337 -20.48 -10.11 9.82
N GLU A 338 -20.15 -9.09 10.60
CA GLU A 338 -20.82 -7.79 10.55
C GLU A 338 -20.66 -7.10 9.20
N ALA A 339 -19.45 -7.09 8.65
CA ALA A 339 -19.18 -6.54 7.32
C ALA A 339 -19.95 -7.30 6.23
N CYS A 340 -20.11 -8.62 6.38
CA CYS A 340 -20.93 -9.43 5.49
C CYS A 340 -22.42 -9.02 5.55
N ALA A 341 -22.96 -8.80 6.75
CA ALA A 341 -24.34 -8.33 6.91
C ALA A 341 -24.53 -6.93 6.29
N ASP A 342 -23.63 -6.00 6.57
CA ASP A 342 -23.69 -4.63 6.06
C ASP A 342 -23.54 -4.59 4.53
N ARG A 343 -22.69 -5.46 3.96
CA ARG A 343 -22.46 -5.51 2.53
C ARG A 343 -23.75 -5.70 1.75
N ARG A 344 -24.70 -6.52 2.23
CA ARG A 344 -25.98 -6.77 1.55
C ARG A 344 -26.84 -5.51 1.41
N ALA A 345 -26.71 -4.55 2.33
CA ALA A 345 -27.48 -3.29 2.31
C ALA A 345 -26.80 -2.18 1.50
N LEU A 346 -25.50 -2.29 1.24
CA LEU A 346 -24.73 -1.25 0.57
C LEU A 346 -24.90 -1.35 -0.97
N PRO A 347 -25.06 -0.23 -1.69
CA PRO A 347 -25.14 -0.25 -3.15
C PRO A 347 -23.84 -0.75 -3.78
N PHE A 348 -23.93 -1.26 -5.00
CA PHE A 348 -22.75 -1.50 -5.84
C PHE A 348 -22.38 -0.23 -6.61
N GLY A 349 -21.12 -0.12 -7.03
CA GLY A 349 -20.65 1.00 -7.85
C GLY A 349 -21.38 1.09 -9.20
N PRO A 350 -21.08 2.13 -10.02
CA PRO A 350 -21.83 2.40 -11.25
C PRO A 350 -21.65 1.33 -12.34
N GLY A 351 -20.61 0.50 -12.29
CA GLY A 351 -20.36 -0.55 -13.28
C GLY A 351 -19.81 -0.01 -14.60
N GLU A 352 -19.05 1.09 -14.53
CA GLU A 352 -18.46 1.76 -15.69
C GLU A 352 -17.26 0.99 -16.26
N LEU A 353 -16.47 0.34 -15.40
CA LEU A 353 -15.32 -0.45 -15.84
C LEU A 353 -15.78 -1.83 -16.29
N ARG A 354 -16.68 -2.46 -15.51
CA ARG A 354 -17.39 -3.67 -15.93
C ARG A 354 -18.83 -3.72 -15.41
N PRO A 355 -19.81 -4.12 -16.26
CA PRO A 355 -21.20 -4.20 -15.85
C PRO A 355 -21.44 -5.09 -14.62
N TRP A 356 -22.40 -4.68 -13.79
CA TRP A 356 -22.92 -5.50 -12.70
C TRP A 356 -23.95 -6.50 -13.22
N THR A 357 -23.50 -7.71 -13.53
CA THR A 357 -24.40 -8.83 -13.80
C THR A 357 -24.93 -9.42 -12.48
N LYS A 358 -26.07 -10.13 -12.54
CA LYS A 358 -26.59 -10.89 -11.39
C LYS A 358 -25.52 -11.84 -10.82
N GLU A 359 -24.80 -12.52 -11.69
CA GLU A 359 -23.71 -13.43 -11.30
C GLU A 359 -22.59 -12.72 -10.53
N LYS A 360 -22.16 -11.54 -11.00
CA LYS A 360 -21.11 -10.74 -10.34
C LYS A 360 -21.56 -10.23 -8.96
N ILE A 361 -22.82 -9.79 -8.85
CA ILE A 361 -23.41 -9.36 -7.58
C ILE A 361 -23.40 -10.52 -6.57
N GLU A 362 -23.87 -11.70 -6.97
CA GLU A 362 -23.89 -12.85 -6.07
C GLU A 362 -22.49 -13.35 -5.73
N ALA A 363 -21.54 -13.28 -6.66
CA ALA A 363 -20.15 -13.59 -6.37
C ALA A 363 -19.54 -12.62 -5.35
N ALA A 364 -19.87 -11.32 -5.44
CA ALA A 364 -19.44 -10.34 -4.44
C ALA A 364 -20.01 -10.66 -3.05
N HIS A 365 -21.29 -11.01 -2.94
CA HIS A 365 -21.86 -11.43 -1.64
C HIS A 365 -21.21 -12.70 -1.11
N ARG A 366 -21.08 -13.74 -1.94
CA ARG A 366 -20.41 -15.00 -1.56
C ARG A 366 -18.97 -14.79 -1.12
N LEU A 367 -18.24 -13.83 -1.69
CA LEU A 367 -16.87 -13.51 -1.28
C LEU A 367 -16.82 -13.10 0.20
N TYR A 368 -17.72 -12.20 0.63
CA TYR A 368 -17.79 -11.79 2.05
C TYR A 368 -18.21 -12.94 2.95
N GLU A 369 -19.20 -13.73 2.53
CA GLU A 369 -19.71 -14.87 3.30
C GLU A 369 -18.62 -15.92 3.51
N THR A 370 -17.94 -16.31 2.44
CA THR A 370 -16.84 -17.28 2.48
C THR A 370 -15.70 -16.78 3.35
N ALA A 371 -15.32 -15.50 3.22
CA ALA A 371 -14.26 -14.92 4.05
C ALA A 371 -14.63 -14.88 5.54
N ALA A 372 -15.86 -14.47 5.86
CA ALA A 372 -16.34 -14.41 7.24
C ALA A 372 -16.47 -15.80 7.88
N LEU A 373 -16.99 -16.79 7.13
CA LEU A 373 -17.09 -18.17 7.57
C LEU A 373 -15.70 -18.80 7.78
N ALA A 374 -14.77 -18.61 6.85
CA ALA A 374 -13.41 -19.16 6.97
C ALA A 374 -12.66 -18.61 8.20
N LEU A 375 -12.80 -17.31 8.50
CA LEU A 375 -12.25 -16.70 9.72
C LEU A 375 -12.87 -17.30 10.98
N ALA A 376 -14.18 -17.50 10.98
CA ALA A 376 -14.88 -18.09 12.12
C ALA A 376 -14.56 -19.58 12.31
N GLU A 377 -14.40 -20.35 11.23
CA GLU A 377 -14.03 -21.77 11.28
C GLU A 377 -12.64 -21.99 11.89
N GLY A 378 -11.67 -21.12 11.59
CA GLY A 378 -10.34 -21.18 12.21
C GLY A 378 -10.36 -20.97 13.73
N LEU A 379 -11.41 -20.33 14.25
CA LEU A 379 -11.57 -20.02 15.67
C LEU A 379 -12.46 -21.03 16.41
N LEU A 380 -13.54 -21.47 15.77
CA LEU A 380 -14.55 -22.30 16.39
C LEU A 380 -14.12 -23.77 16.31
N PRO A 381 -13.92 -24.47 17.45
CA PRO A 381 -13.55 -25.88 17.40
C PRO A 381 -14.59 -26.69 16.63
N CYS A 382 -14.11 -27.61 15.79
CA CYS A 382 -14.97 -28.59 15.12
C CYS A 382 -15.67 -29.44 16.19
N GLY A 383 -17.01 -29.36 16.27
CA GLY A 383 -17.80 -30.36 17.00
C GLY A 383 -18.03 -30.16 18.49
N ARG A 384 -18.33 -28.94 18.97
CA ARG A 384 -19.14 -28.80 20.19
C ARG A 384 -20.51 -28.24 19.83
N SER A 385 -21.39 -29.17 19.46
CA SER A 385 -22.85 -29.02 19.35
C SER A 385 -23.47 -28.75 20.71
#